data_AF-A0A848XAC3-F1
#
_entry.id   AF-A0A848XAC3-F1
#
_cell.length_a   1.000
_cell.length_b   1.000
_cell.length_c   1.000
_cell.angle_alpha   90.00
_cell.angle_beta   90.00
_cell.angle_gamma   90.00
#
_symmetry.space_group_name_H-M   'P 1'
#
loop_
_entity.id
_entity.type
_entity.pdbx_description
1 polymer ?
#
loop_
_entity_poly.entity_id
_entity_poly.type
_entity_poly.pdbx_seq_one_letter_code
_entity_poly.pdbx_strand_id
1 'polypeptide(L)'
;MPATPEDPWSGLTPADLPSLLDEVRIEWWVGGGWALDLWVGRETRGHGDLDVGCRLCDVVAFVRSLDGWESYRAEGGRISPLPRPLASPPRGIWLRRSGRDAWDIQLMPEEEEAGRWRYRRDRTIERPFSEVIWRHESGLLALRPEVQLLYKAKDIRPQDQADFDLVLPTLDAAATDWLAEALRKTAPSCLWLDRLPPLAADGLGAD
;
A
#
# COMPACT_ATOMS: atom_id res chain seq x y z
N MET A 1 -1.21 19.85 20.97
CA MET A 1 -0.08 20.54 20.29
C MET A 1 -0.32 20.49 18.78
N PRO A 2 0.31 21.31 17.92
CA PRO A 2 0.21 21.09 16.48
C PRO A 2 0.68 19.68 16.15
N ALA A 3 -0.01 18.98 15.24
CA ALA A 3 0.37 17.63 14.85
C ALA A 3 1.75 17.64 14.18
N THR A 4 2.57 16.65 14.49
CA THR A 4 3.93 16.51 13.95
C THR A 4 4.14 15.14 13.29
N PRO A 5 5.00 15.04 12.26
CA PRO A 5 5.40 13.74 11.72
C PRO A 5 5.98 12.77 12.76
N GLU A 6 6.50 13.30 13.86
CA GLU A 6 7.14 12.56 14.95
C GLU A 6 6.16 12.08 16.03
N ASP A 7 4.88 12.49 15.97
CA ASP A 7 3.86 11.99 16.90
C ASP A 7 3.77 10.45 16.78
N PRO A 8 3.54 9.73 17.89
CA PRO A 8 3.62 8.27 17.90
C PRO A 8 2.49 7.63 17.09
N TRP A 9 2.69 6.39 16.66
CA TRP A 9 1.60 5.57 16.14
C TRP A 9 0.91 4.80 17.26
N SER A 10 -0.39 4.63 17.14
CA SER A 10 -1.27 4.03 18.16
C SER A 10 -1.02 2.53 18.40
N GLY A 11 -0.31 1.84 17.50
CA GLY A 11 -0.09 0.40 17.55
C GLY A 11 -1.32 -0.43 17.16
N LEU A 12 -2.29 0.18 16.47
CA LEU A 12 -3.42 -0.55 15.88
C LEU A 12 -2.94 -1.59 14.87
N THR A 13 -3.71 -2.67 14.76
CA THR A 13 -3.47 -3.80 13.87
C THR A 13 -4.60 -3.92 12.84
N PRO A 14 -4.42 -4.73 11.78
CA PRO A 14 -5.48 -5.01 10.81
C PRO A 14 -6.77 -5.56 11.44
N ALA A 15 -6.68 -6.26 12.58
CA ALA A 15 -7.84 -6.82 13.27
C ALA A 15 -8.75 -5.75 13.87
N ASP A 16 -8.23 -4.55 14.12
CA ASP A 16 -9.00 -3.41 14.66
C ASP A 16 -9.82 -2.69 13.58
N LEU A 17 -9.39 -2.78 12.31
CA LEU A 17 -9.95 -2.00 11.19
C LEU A 17 -11.46 -2.20 10.96
N PRO A 18 -12.03 -3.43 11.02
CA PRO A 18 -13.46 -3.60 10.78
C PRO A 18 -14.34 -2.83 11.75
N SER A 19 -13.93 -2.70 13.02
CA SER A 19 -14.66 -1.92 14.02
C SER A 19 -14.37 -0.42 13.89
N LEU A 20 -13.15 -0.06 13.47
CA LEU A 20 -12.69 1.33 13.38
C LEU A 20 -13.22 2.06 12.14
N LEU A 21 -13.44 1.32 11.06
CA LEU A 21 -13.91 1.80 9.77
C LEU A 21 -15.34 1.31 9.46
N ASP A 22 -16.11 1.01 10.51
CA ASP A 22 -17.46 0.47 10.40
C ASP A 22 -18.42 1.39 9.63
N GLU A 23 -18.20 2.71 9.62
CA GLU A 23 -18.99 3.69 8.84
C GLU A 23 -18.47 3.95 7.42
N VAL A 24 -17.32 3.37 7.05
CA VAL A 24 -16.74 3.53 5.71
C VAL A 24 -17.40 2.54 4.74
N ARG A 25 -18.27 3.06 3.86
CA ARG A 25 -19.10 2.25 2.90
C ARG A 25 -18.47 2.06 1.51
N ILE A 26 -17.19 2.36 1.39
CA ILE A 26 -16.39 2.13 0.17
C ILE A 26 -15.45 0.95 0.39
N GLU A 27 -14.91 0.42 -0.70
CA GLU A 27 -13.89 -0.62 -0.59
C GLU A 27 -12.56 -0.03 -0.08
N TRP A 28 -11.99 -0.68 0.92
CA TRP A 28 -10.69 -0.39 1.47
C TRP A 28 -9.94 -1.69 1.73
N TRP A 29 -8.63 -1.63 1.82
CA TRP A 29 -7.77 -2.79 2.00
C TRP A 29 -6.57 -2.47 2.87
N VAL A 30 -5.95 -3.50 3.44
CA VAL A 30 -4.71 -3.39 4.18
C VAL A 30 -3.54 -3.26 3.20
N GLY A 31 -2.63 -2.32 3.48
CA GLY A 31 -1.38 -2.14 2.76
C GLY A 31 -0.17 -2.39 3.67
N GLY A 32 0.96 -1.82 3.29
CA GLY A 32 2.18 -1.81 4.10
C GLY A 32 2.78 -3.19 4.36
N GLY A 33 3.52 -3.29 5.46
CA GLY A 33 4.03 -4.57 5.97
C GLY A 33 2.91 -5.49 6.49
N TRP A 34 1.83 -4.91 7.01
CA TRP A 34 0.68 -5.67 7.48
C TRP A 34 0.03 -6.52 6.38
N ALA A 35 -0.04 -6.02 5.14
CA ALA A 35 -0.51 -6.82 4.00
C ALA A 35 0.38 -8.04 3.72
N LEU A 36 1.69 -7.91 3.93
CA LEU A 36 2.64 -9.01 3.76
C LEU A 36 2.53 -10.03 4.90
N ASP A 37 2.32 -9.55 6.13
CA ASP A 37 2.08 -10.42 7.30
C ASP A 37 0.76 -11.19 7.18
N LEU A 38 -0.30 -10.55 6.66
CA LEU A 38 -1.54 -11.23 6.29
C LEU A 38 -1.30 -12.28 5.20
N TRP A 39 -0.46 -11.98 4.20
CA TRP A 39 -0.12 -12.93 3.14
C TRP A 39 0.61 -14.18 3.67
N VAL A 40 1.58 -14.00 4.57
CA VAL A 40 2.34 -15.12 5.14
C VAL A 40 1.63 -15.80 6.32
N GLY A 41 0.52 -15.24 6.80
CA GLY A 41 -0.32 -15.79 7.86
C GLY A 41 0.23 -15.61 9.29
N ARG A 42 1.17 -14.69 9.51
CA ARG A 42 1.71 -14.37 10.85
C ARG A 42 2.35 -12.99 10.91
N GLU A 43 2.38 -12.40 12.10
CA GLU A 43 3.18 -11.19 12.34
C GLU A 43 4.67 -11.52 12.31
N THR A 44 5.46 -10.79 11.53
CA THR A 44 6.88 -11.10 11.28
C THR A 44 7.83 -10.10 11.93
N ARG A 45 7.34 -8.91 12.26
CA ARG A 45 8.05 -7.83 12.94
C ARG A 45 7.04 -6.85 13.52
N GLY A 46 7.49 -5.98 14.41
CA GLY A 46 6.71 -4.80 14.78
C GLY A 46 6.46 -3.89 13.55
N HIS A 47 5.24 -3.38 13.44
CA HIS A 47 4.87 -2.39 12.42
C HIS A 47 4.76 -1.02 13.06
N GLY A 48 5.40 -0.03 12.44
CA GLY A 48 5.42 1.35 12.90
C GLY A 48 4.22 2.16 12.43
N ASP A 49 3.40 1.64 11.53
CA ASP A 49 2.22 2.28 10.94
C ASP A 49 1.15 1.23 10.60
N LEU A 50 -0.07 1.70 10.30
CA LEU A 50 -1.16 0.89 9.76
C LEU A 50 -1.60 1.50 8.43
N ASP A 51 -1.06 0.96 7.34
CA ASP A 51 -1.40 1.35 5.98
C ASP A 51 -2.78 0.79 5.58
N VAL A 52 -3.69 1.69 5.18
CA VAL A 52 -4.98 1.36 4.60
C VAL A 52 -5.05 1.97 3.21
N GLY A 53 -5.41 1.18 2.20
CA GLY A 53 -5.66 1.67 0.85
C GLY A 53 -7.13 1.92 0.56
N CYS A 54 -7.39 2.84 -0.36
CA CYS A 54 -8.69 3.05 -0.99
C CYS A 54 -8.48 3.52 -2.44
N ARG A 55 -9.53 3.53 -3.26
CA ARG A 55 -9.43 4.12 -4.61
C ARG A 55 -9.23 5.63 -4.49
N LEU A 56 -8.45 6.20 -5.40
CA LEU A 56 -8.18 7.64 -5.44
C LEU A 56 -9.46 8.47 -5.57
N CYS A 57 -10.45 7.98 -6.32
CA CYS A 57 -11.76 8.62 -6.46
C CYS A 57 -12.60 8.58 -5.17
N ASP A 58 -12.33 7.63 -4.27
CA ASP A 58 -13.10 7.40 -3.05
C ASP A 58 -12.54 8.15 -1.83
N VAL A 59 -11.38 8.81 -1.93
CA VAL A 59 -10.73 9.49 -0.79
C VAL A 59 -11.64 10.49 -0.09
N VAL A 60 -12.41 11.27 -0.85
CA VAL A 60 -13.34 12.26 -0.28
C VAL A 60 -14.44 11.55 0.52
N ALA A 61 -14.95 10.43 0.02
CA ALA A 61 -15.94 9.63 0.74
C ALA A 61 -15.33 9.01 2.00
N PHE A 62 -14.12 8.42 1.88
CA PHE A 62 -13.38 7.84 3.01
C PHE A 62 -13.26 8.84 4.17
N VAL A 63 -12.68 10.01 3.91
CA VAL A 63 -12.41 11.01 4.95
C VAL A 63 -13.69 11.62 5.51
N ARG A 64 -14.77 11.70 4.73
CA ARG A 64 -16.07 12.22 5.19
C ARG A 64 -16.83 11.23 6.07
N SER A 65 -16.64 9.92 5.88
CA SER A 65 -17.26 8.88 6.71
C SER A 65 -16.71 8.84 8.13
N LEU A 66 -15.54 9.44 8.39
CA LEU A 66 -14.85 9.40 9.67
C LEU A 66 -15.20 10.64 10.53
N ASP A 67 -16.38 10.62 11.16
CA ASP A 67 -16.73 11.63 12.16
C ASP A 67 -15.89 11.48 13.44
N GLY A 68 -15.47 12.60 14.03
CA GLY A 68 -14.54 12.58 15.17
C GLY A 68 -13.10 12.20 14.81
N TRP A 69 -12.69 12.38 13.56
CA TRP A 69 -11.30 12.20 13.11
C TRP A 69 -10.67 13.48 12.56
N GLU A 70 -9.37 13.58 12.76
CA GLU A 70 -8.51 14.59 12.16
C GLU A 70 -7.76 13.96 10.97
N SER A 71 -7.73 14.68 9.84
CA SER A 71 -7.11 14.23 8.60
C SER A 71 -6.01 15.20 8.18
N TYR A 72 -4.84 14.67 7.88
CA TYR A 72 -3.66 15.45 7.51
C TYR A 72 -3.07 14.95 6.19
N ARG A 73 -2.66 15.88 5.33
CA ARG A 73 -1.78 15.58 4.19
C ARG A 73 -0.40 15.20 4.73
N ALA A 74 0.11 14.05 4.31
CA ALA A 74 1.43 13.53 4.69
C ALA A 74 2.29 13.33 3.43
N GLU A 75 3.05 14.35 3.05
CA GLU A 75 3.85 14.34 1.81
C GLU A 75 5.18 15.08 2.00
N GLY A 76 6.26 14.53 1.42
CA GLY A 76 7.57 15.19 1.44
C GLY A 76 8.15 15.40 2.85
N GLY A 77 7.83 14.50 3.79
CA GLY A 77 8.26 14.60 5.19
C GLY A 77 7.55 15.69 5.99
N ARG A 78 6.40 16.19 5.49
CA ARG A 78 5.61 17.24 6.15
C ARG A 78 4.19 16.77 6.39
N ILE A 79 3.63 17.26 7.50
CA ILE A 79 2.23 17.07 7.88
C ILE A 79 1.54 18.43 7.88
N SER A 80 0.37 18.51 7.26
CA SER A 80 -0.50 19.69 7.32
C SER A 80 -1.98 19.30 7.30
N PRO A 81 -2.88 20.07 7.94
CA PRO A 81 -4.31 19.76 7.91
C PRO A 81 -4.82 19.59 6.48
N LEU A 82 -5.60 18.53 6.25
CA LEU A 82 -6.21 18.28 4.95
C LEU A 82 -7.33 19.30 4.70
N PRO A 83 -7.29 20.09 3.61
CA PRO A 83 -8.28 21.14 3.38
C PRO A 83 -9.67 20.55 3.10
N ARG A 84 -10.70 21.29 3.52
CA ARG A 84 -12.12 21.02 3.22
C ARG A 84 -12.73 22.27 2.58
N PRO A 85 -13.19 22.21 1.30
CA PRO A 85 -13.23 21.06 0.40
C PRO A 85 -11.83 20.63 -0.09
N LEU A 86 -11.69 19.35 -0.44
CA LEU A 86 -10.46 18.78 -0.98
C LEU A 86 -10.41 19.00 -2.50
N ALA A 87 -9.46 19.82 -2.97
CA ALA A 87 -9.30 20.11 -4.39
C ALA A 87 -8.75 18.91 -5.19
N SER A 88 -7.76 18.21 -4.63
CA SER A 88 -7.23 16.96 -5.15
C SER A 88 -6.73 16.07 -4.00
N PRO A 89 -6.93 14.74 -4.06
CA PRO A 89 -6.40 13.84 -3.05
C PRO A 89 -4.87 13.81 -3.04
N PRO A 90 -4.22 14.00 -1.87
CA PRO A 90 -2.79 13.74 -1.74
C PRO A 90 -2.50 12.24 -1.81
N ARG A 91 -1.22 11.89 -2.00
CA ARG A 91 -0.71 10.51 -2.10
C ARG A 91 -0.58 9.78 -0.77
N GLY A 92 -0.68 10.51 0.33
CA GLY A 92 -0.64 10.00 1.69
C GLY A 92 -1.46 10.91 2.60
N ILE A 93 -2.34 10.29 3.37
CA ILE A 93 -3.19 10.99 4.35
C ILE A 93 -2.98 10.29 5.69
N TRP A 94 -2.55 11.04 6.70
CA TRP A 94 -2.48 10.52 8.07
C TRP A 94 -3.76 10.88 8.81
N LEU A 95 -4.33 9.88 9.46
CA LEU A 95 -5.61 9.95 10.16
C LEU A 95 -5.38 9.62 11.62
N ARG A 96 -6.02 10.38 12.51
CA ARG A 96 -6.13 10.06 13.92
C ARG A 96 -7.48 10.46 14.47
N ARG A 97 -7.94 9.77 15.50
CA ARG A 97 -9.14 10.17 16.23
C ARG A 97 -8.90 11.52 16.94
N SER A 98 -9.91 12.40 16.88
CA SER A 98 -9.85 13.74 17.45
C SER A 98 -9.46 13.74 18.93
N GLY A 99 -8.60 14.67 19.32
CA GLY A 99 -8.11 14.79 20.70
C GLY A 99 -7.06 13.76 21.11
N ARG A 100 -6.61 12.89 20.19
CA ARG A 100 -5.45 12.03 20.42
C ARG A 100 -4.19 12.65 19.82
N ASP A 101 -3.06 12.38 20.45
CA ASP A 101 -1.76 12.76 19.89
C ASP A 101 -1.26 11.70 18.88
N ALA A 102 -1.64 10.43 19.04
CA ALA A 102 -1.14 9.33 18.22
C ALA A 102 -1.84 9.18 16.85
N TRP A 103 -1.06 8.83 15.82
CA TRP A 103 -1.55 8.44 14.50
C TRP A 103 -2.22 7.06 14.53
N ASP A 104 -3.37 6.93 13.89
CA ASP A 104 -4.13 5.68 13.83
C ASP A 104 -3.96 4.97 12.49
N ILE A 105 -4.09 5.69 11.37
CA ILE A 105 -4.07 5.10 10.01
C ILE A 105 -3.27 5.98 9.05
N GLN A 106 -2.44 5.34 8.22
CA GLN A 106 -1.91 5.94 6.99
C GLN A 106 -2.80 5.52 5.82
N LEU A 107 -3.63 6.42 5.32
CA LEU A 107 -4.45 6.19 4.13
C LEU A 107 -3.62 6.43 2.87
N MET A 108 -3.58 5.42 2.01
CA MET A 108 -2.76 5.32 0.79
C MET A 108 -3.66 5.16 -0.44
N PRO A 109 -4.01 6.26 -1.12
CA PRO A 109 -4.89 6.18 -2.29
C PRO A 109 -4.21 5.52 -3.49
N GLU A 110 -4.90 4.58 -4.13
CA GLU A 110 -4.46 3.91 -5.35
C GLU A 110 -5.27 4.37 -6.55
N GLU A 111 -4.61 4.59 -7.68
CA GLU A 111 -5.29 4.98 -8.92
C GLU A 111 -5.93 3.76 -9.58
N GLU A 112 -7.21 3.90 -9.93
CA GLU A 112 -7.96 2.92 -10.69
C GLU A 112 -8.79 3.65 -11.75
N GLU A 113 -8.67 3.20 -13.00
CA GLU A 113 -9.51 3.67 -14.11
C GLU A 113 -10.03 2.47 -14.90
N ALA A 114 -11.35 2.41 -15.08
CA ALA A 114 -12.05 1.40 -15.87
C ALA A 114 -11.71 -0.07 -15.49
N GLY A 115 -11.62 -0.35 -14.19
CA GLY A 115 -11.29 -1.65 -13.63
C GLY A 115 -9.80 -1.97 -13.61
N ARG A 116 -8.92 -1.02 -13.97
CA ARG A 116 -7.47 -1.22 -13.99
C ARG A 116 -6.76 -0.34 -12.96
N TRP A 117 -6.04 -0.98 -12.07
CA TRP A 117 -5.08 -0.32 -11.20
C TRP A 117 -3.91 0.22 -12.02
N ARG A 118 -3.41 1.40 -11.66
CA ARG A 118 -2.21 2.00 -12.26
C ARG A 118 -1.19 2.36 -11.19
N TYR A 119 0.04 1.94 -11.42
CA TYR A 119 1.12 2.26 -10.52
C TYR A 119 1.42 3.77 -10.52
N ARG A 120 1.27 4.42 -9.37
CA ARG A 120 1.35 5.89 -9.26
C ARG A 120 2.72 6.49 -9.64
N ARG A 121 3.79 5.67 -9.72
CA ARG A 121 5.13 6.13 -10.11
C ARG A 121 5.44 5.91 -11.59
N ASP A 122 4.74 4.99 -12.24
CA ASP A 122 4.75 4.80 -13.69
C ASP A 122 3.41 4.21 -14.14
N ARG A 123 2.57 5.05 -14.74
CA ARG A 123 1.18 4.72 -15.14
C ARG A 123 1.11 3.71 -16.29
N THR A 124 2.24 3.40 -16.92
CA THR A 124 2.31 2.35 -17.94
C THR A 124 2.40 0.95 -17.34
N ILE A 125 2.59 0.84 -16.01
CA ILE A 125 2.40 -0.41 -15.26
C ILE A 125 0.97 -0.41 -14.76
N GLU A 126 0.18 -1.32 -15.31
CA GLU A 126 -1.23 -1.50 -14.98
C GLU A 126 -1.60 -2.97 -14.84
N ARG A 127 -2.66 -3.24 -14.06
CA ARG A 127 -3.23 -4.58 -13.89
C ARG A 127 -4.75 -4.48 -13.67
N PRO A 128 -5.54 -5.52 -13.96
CA PRO A 128 -6.90 -5.61 -13.47
C PRO A 128 -6.91 -5.39 -11.95
N PHE A 129 -7.80 -4.53 -11.46
CA PHE A 129 -7.85 -4.18 -10.04
C PHE A 129 -8.11 -5.42 -9.16
N SER A 130 -8.88 -6.38 -9.68
CA SER A 130 -9.13 -7.69 -9.06
C SER A 130 -7.89 -8.57 -8.88
N GLU A 131 -6.80 -8.28 -9.59
CA GLU A 131 -5.52 -8.96 -9.41
C GLU A 131 -4.60 -8.23 -8.43
N VAL A 132 -4.90 -6.97 -8.10
CA VAL A 132 -4.09 -6.15 -7.19
C VAL A 132 -4.54 -6.31 -5.75
N ILE A 133 -5.84 -6.50 -5.53
CA ILE A 133 -6.40 -6.72 -4.20
C ILE A 133 -6.78 -8.20 -4.03
N TRP A 134 -6.39 -8.77 -2.89
CA TRP A 134 -6.72 -10.13 -2.49
C TRP A 134 -7.56 -10.13 -1.21
N ARG A 135 -8.40 -11.16 -1.02
CA ARG A 135 -9.20 -11.35 0.20
C ARG A 135 -8.54 -12.39 1.09
N HIS A 136 -8.09 -11.95 2.26
CA HIS A 136 -7.58 -12.80 3.33
C HIS A 136 -8.69 -13.65 3.96
N GLU A 137 -8.33 -14.77 4.60
CA GLU A 137 -9.27 -15.70 5.26
C GLU A 137 -10.09 -15.06 6.38
N SER A 138 -9.58 -14.02 7.02
CA SER A 138 -10.32 -13.20 8.01
C SER A 138 -11.42 -12.34 7.38
N GLY A 139 -11.51 -12.30 6.05
CA GLY A 139 -12.45 -11.46 5.30
C GLY A 139 -11.90 -10.10 4.89
N LEU A 140 -10.77 -9.67 5.47
CA LEU A 140 -10.09 -8.42 5.11
C LEU A 140 -9.59 -8.47 3.65
N LEU A 141 -9.67 -7.33 2.97
CA LEU A 141 -8.96 -7.12 1.73
C LEU A 141 -7.52 -6.66 2.03
N ALA A 142 -6.56 -7.08 1.21
CA ALA A 142 -5.16 -6.69 1.32
C ALA A 142 -4.55 -6.50 -0.07
N LEU A 143 -3.57 -5.61 -0.16
CA LEU A 143 -2.80 -5.40 -1.38
C LEU A 143 -1.87 -6.60 -1.62
N ARG A 144 -1.84 -7.10 -2.86
CA ARG A 144 -1.03 -8.27 -3.21
C ARG A 144 0.47 -8.05 -2.95
N PRO A 145 1.18 -9.11 -2.54
CA PRO A 145 2.57 -8.99 -2.12
C PRO A 145 3.50 -8.44 -3.21
N GLU A 146 3.38 -8.90 -4.46
CA GLU A 146 4.21 -8.40 -5.56
C GLU A 146 4.01 -6.90 -5.80
N VAL A 147 2.79 -6.39 -5.62
CA VAL A 147 2.49 -4.95 -5.74
C VAL A 147 3.11 -4.17 -4.58
N GLN A 148 3.10 -4.73 -3.36
CA GLN A 148 3.77 -4.12 -2.22
C GLN A 148 5.28 -4.10 -2.33
N LEU A 149 5.88 -5.16 -2.86
CA LEU A 149 7.31 -5.19 -3.14
C LEU A 149 7.68 -4.14 -4.21
N LEU A 150 6.88 -3.98 -5.28
CA LEU A 150 7.08 -2.89 -6.24
C LEU A 150 7.09 -1.51 -5.57
N TYR A 151 6.17 -1.26 -4.62
CA TYR A 151 6.16 -0.01 -3.87
C TYR A 151 7.39 0.20 -2.97
N LYS A 152 7.90 -0.88 -2.37
CA LYS A 152 9.07 -0.85 -1.48
C LYS A 152 10.39 -0.69 -2.22
N ALA A 153 10.48 -1.15 -3.47
CA ALA A 153 11.72 -1.14 -4.25
C ALA A 153 12.28 0.24 -4.61
N LYS A 154 11.51 1.33 -4.42
CA LYS A 154 12.01 2.70 -4.67
C LYS A 154 13.13 3.10 -3.71
N ASP A 155 12.96 2.79 -2.42
CA ASP A 155 13.87 3.20 -1.34
C ASP A 155 13.93 2.05 -0.31
N ILE A 156 14.70 1.00 -0.62
CA ILE A 156 14.74 -0.24 0.17
C ILE A 156 15.39 0.02 1.53
N ARG A 157 14.62 -0.08 2.60
CA ARG A 157 15.10 -0.09 3.99
C ARG A 157 15.38 -1.53 4.44
N PRO A 158 16.08 -1.74 5.59
CA PRO A 158 16.33 -3.09 6.11
C PRO A 158 15.07 -3.95 6.27
N GLN A 159 13.97 -3.35 6.75
CA GLN A 159 12.68 -4.04 6.87
C GLN A 159 12.06 -4.38 5.51
N ASP A 160 12.27 -3.55 4.48
CA ASP A 160 11.76 -3.83 3.13
C ASP A 160 12.53 -5.00 2.49
N GLN A 161 13.84 -5.11 2.76
CA GLN A 161 14.65 -6.27 2.37
C GLN A 161 14.17 -7.54 3.07
N ALA A 162 13.93 -7.49 4.38
CA ALA A 162 13.42 -8.63 5.14
C ALA A 162 12.02 -9.07 4.64
N ASP A 163 11.15 -8.10 4.35
CA ASP A 163 9.83 -8.32 3.74
C ASP A 163 9.99 -9.04 2.38
N PHE A 164 10.92 -8.61 1.51
CA PHE A 164 11.22 -9.29 0.24
C PHE A 164 11.73 -10.71 0.42
N ASP A 165 12.70 -10.92 1.31
CA ASP A 165 13.31 -12.23 1.56
C ASP A 165 12.29 -13.26 2.06
N LEU A 166 11.36 -12.80 2.89
CA LEU A 166 10.29 -13.61 3.45
C LEU A 166 9.23 -13.96 2.39
N VAL A 167 8.83 -12.99 1.58
CA VAL A 167 7.67 -13.11 0.68
C VAL A 167 8.03 -13.75 -0.65
N LEU A 168 9.23 -13.49 -1.19
CA LEU A 168 9.65 -13.98 -2.50
C LEU A 168 9.45 -15.50 -2.68
N PRO A 169 9.80 -16.39 -1.72
CA PRO A 169 9.60 -17.83 -1.87
C PRO A 169 8.13 -18.28 -1.90
N THR A 170 7.19 -17.39 -1.54
CA THR A 170 5.75 -17.67 -1.49
C THR A 170 5.01 -17.21 -2.75
N LEU A 171 5.68 -16.43 -3.60
CA LEU A 171 5.10 -15.93 -4.85
C LEU A 171 5.10 -17.04 -5.90
N ASP A 172 4.04 -17.10 -6.70
CA ASP A 172 4.01 -17.96 -7.89
C ASP A 172 4.84 -17.37 -9.04
N ALA A 173 4.98 -18.14 -10.11
CA ALA A 173 5.73 -17.72 -11.30
C ALA A 173 5.17 -16.43 -11.90
N ALA A 174 3.85 -16.29 -12.00
CA ALA A 174 3.23 -15.11 -12.59
C ALA A 174 3.49 -13.83 -11.77
N ALA A 175 3.42 -13.92 -10.45
CA ALA A 175 3.70 -12.80 -9.55
C ALA A 175 5.18 -12.39 -9.58
N THR A 176 6.10 -13.37 -9.61
CA THR A 176 7.55 -13.10 -9.70
C THR A 176 7.95 -12.53 -11.06
N ASP A 177 7.42 -13.07 -12.16
CA ASP A 177 7.64 -12.55 -13.51
C ASP A 177 7.15 -11.11 -13.63
N TRP A 178 5.92 -10.84 -13.15
CA TRP A 178 5.35 -9.50 -13.18
C TRP A 178 6.17 -8.50 -12.35
N LEU A 179 6.59 -8.89 -11.14
CA LEU A 179 7.43 -8.04 -10.30
C LEU A 179 8.76 -7.74 -10.99
N ALA A 180 9.37 -8.73 -11.64
CA ALA A 180 10.63 -8.55 -12.37
C ALA A 180 10.47 -7.54 -13.52
N GLU A 181 9.41 -7.65 -14.31
CA GLU A 181 9.11 -6.71 -15.41
C GLU A 181 8.89 -5.29 -14.88
N ALA A 182 8.06 -5.13 -13.84
CA ALA A 182 7.75 -3.85 -13.23
C ALA A 182 9.00 -3.17 -12.64
N LEU A 183 9.87 -3.94 -11.99
CA LEU A 183 11.13 -3.44 -11.42
C LEU A 183 12.14 -3.06 -12.49
N ARG A 184 12.28 -3.82 -13.58
CA ARG A 184 13.17 -3.41 -14.69
C ARG A 184 12.80 -2.06 -15.27
N LYS A 185 11.50 -1.77 -15.31
CA LYS A 185 10.99 -0.49 -15.82
C LYS A 185 11.23 0.68 -14.87
N THR A 186 11.07 0.46 -13.57
CA THR A 186 10.99 1.55 -12.58
C THR A 186 12.19 1.66 -11.66
N ALA A 187 12.95 0.58 -11.50
CA ALA A 187 14.14 0.46 -10.67
C ALA A 187 15.14 -0.56 -11.28
N PRO A 188 15.69 -0.31 -12.49
CA PRO A 188 16.55 -1.26 -13.20
C PRO A 188 17.84 -1.64 -12.46
N SER A 189 18.27 -0.84 -11.48
CA SER A 189 19.41 -1.11 -10.60
C SER A 189 19.03 -1.78 -9.27
N CYS A 190 17.78 -2.19 -9.10
CA CYS A 190 17.33 -2.85 -7.88
C CYS A 190 17.98 -4.24 -7.75
N LEU A 191 18.67 -4.48 -6.64
CA LEU A 191 19.37 -5.74 -6.36
C LEU A 191 18.41 -6.94 -6.25
N TRP A 192 17.11 -6.71 -6.03
CA TRP A 192 16.11 -7.78 -6.06
C TRP A 192 16.00 -8.46 -7.43
N LEU A 193 16.37 -7.77 -8.52
CA LEU A 193 16.37 -8.34 -9.87
C LEU A 193 17.31 -9.54 -10.01
N ASP A 194 18.38 -9.63 -9.21
CA ASP A 194 19.31 -10.78 -9.20
C ASP A 194 18.66 -12.08 -8.70
N ARG A 195 17.52 -11.95 -8.01
CA ARG A 195 16.75 -13.06 -7.42
C ARG A 195 15.40 -13.27 -8.08
N LEU A 196 15.10 -12.50 -9.12
CA LEU A 196 13.87 -12.59 -9.89
C LEU A 196 14.14 -13.23 -11.26
N PRO A 197 13.12 -13.83 -11.90
CA PRO A 197 13.27 -14.43 -13.22
C PRO A 197 13.87 -13.43 -14.22
N PRO A 198 14.81 -13.84 -15.11
CA PRO A 198 15.37 -12.97 -16.14
C PRO A 198 14.29 -12.52 -17.13
N LEU A 199 14.58 -11.54 -18.00
CA LEU A 199 13.68 -11.28 -19.14
C LEU A 199 13.53 -12.59 -19.91
N ALA A 200 12.30 -12.96 -20.24
CA ALA A 200 12.09 -13.99 -21.24
C ALA A 200 12.89 -13.55 -22.48
N ALA A 201 13.80 -14.39 -22.95
CA ALA A 201 14.43 -14.14 -24.23
C ALA A 201 13.28 -14.05 -25.23
N ASP A 202 13.11 -12.89 -25.87
CA ASP A 202 12.21 -12.77 -27.01
C ASP A 202 12.48 -13.97 -27.89
N GLY A 203 11.44 -14.75 -28.18
CA GLY A 203 11.55 -15.91 -29.05
C GLY A 203 12.08 -15.45 -30.39
N LEU A 204 13.40 -15.49 -30.55
CA LEU A 204 14.06 -15.42 -31.84
C LEU A 204 13.48 -16.58 -32.63
N GLY A 205 12.62 -16.21 -33.58
CA GLY A 205 11.85 -17.11 -34.40
C GLY A 205 12.73 -18.25 -34.89
N ALA A 206 12.28 -19.46 -34.63
CA ALA A 206 12.64 -20.59 -35.47
C ALA A 206 11.96 -20.35 -36.82
N ASP A 207 12.72 -19.83 -37.78
CA ASP A 207 12.51 -20.11 -39.20
C ASP A 207 12.89 -21.58 -39.49
#